data_AF-A0A8G0PJI6-F1
#
_entry.id   AF-A0A8G0PJI6-F1
#
_cell.length_a   1.000
_cell.length_b   1.000
_cell.length_c   1.000
_cell.angle_alpha   90.00
_cell.angle_beta   90.00
_cell.angle_gamma   90.00
#
_symmetry.space_group_name_H-M   'P 1'
#
loop_
_entity.id
_entity.type
_entity.pdbx_description
1 polymer ?
#
loop_
_entity_poly.entity_id
_entity_poly.type
_entity_poly.pdbx_seq_one_letter_code
_entity_poly.pdbx_strand_id
1 'polypeptide(L)'
;MANSTPSASDYKGIVGPLLHRCSHCQTAGPKLLRCNGCLAVRYCSREHQTAHWPKHKSACSKIKKARAKLAQEDHAVRNATEDFMTPANAFESHAGHFWKVINTRDYMRARMALAMKLLQQATLGSVSEAYEHMRDMLRLNRSDNMGIRDMVPALMLRLDLDQECYDFVKWWATCDPDGRYDWGNMDLPHLDLHGADVFEKPEFLLVKHSDLNALVALLLLNLKLLVDIHKLKITRKILSRTRLPTELRNKIELAVVRSPLSTKLQKEAPGSLLQTESTLMNHIRLLGAALNETNGQFMFNLFDPDEALCSMPEAYSRGSWEEMAYSIQHSYAAWWETEGVLDLLKDARMCAARDSEDEIEDIMDTDTFRSSAGPNRTAKELLEDMSVNRIWGYLDYAAENACYLGPWSERPSEQHTRVNKENWARAEEEDDEEWSDDEDEVVI
;
A
#
# COMPACT_ATOMS: atom_id res chain seq x y z
N MET A 1 24.95 -22.62 -3.39
CA MET A 1 24.91 -21.19 -3.78
C MET A 1 23.91 -20.54 -2.86
N ALA A 2 24.33 -19.59 -2.04
CA ALA A 2 23.49 -18.98 -1.01
C ALA A 2 22.20 -18.46 -1.64
N ASN A 3 21.06 -19.04 -1.26
CA ASN A 3 19.77 -18.37 -1.41
C ASN A 3 19.87 -17.14 -0.50
N SER A 4 20.12 -15.97 -1.09
CA SER A 4 19.93 -14.71 -0.36
C SER A 4 18.47 -14.69 0.08
N THR A 5 18.24 -14.75 1.39
CA THR A 5 16.94 -14.45 1.98
C THR A 5 16.49 -13.08 1.46
N PRO A 6 15.24 -12.93 0.99
CA PRO A 6 14.72 -11.63 0.62
C PRO A 6 14.96 -10.64 1.77
N SER A 7 15.35 -9.39 1.49
CA SER A 7 15.45 -8.32 2.49
C SER A 7 14.49 -7.21 2.12
N ALA A 8 14.06 -6.35 3.06
CA ALA A 8 13.30 -5.15 2.71
C ALA A 8 14.00 -4.27 1.66
N SER A 9 15.33 -4.32 1.61
CA SER A 9 16.12 -3.65 0.58
C SER A 9 15.78 -4.10 -0.85
N ASP A 10 15.32 -5.34 -1.06
CA ASP A 10 14.90 -5.85 -2.37
C ASP A 10 13.57 -5.25 -2.84
N TYR A 11 12.74 -4.78 -1.90
CA TYR A 11 11.43 -4.16 -2.17
C TYR A 11 11.50 -2.62 -2.19
N LYS A 12 12.56 -2.03 -1.64
CA LYS A 12 12.82 -0.59 -1.61
C LYS A 12 13.38 -0.10 -2.95
N GLY A 13 12.49 0.01 -3.94
CA GLY A 13 12.78 0.58 -5.26
C GLY A 13 13.03 2.09 -5.26
N ILE A 14 13.06 2.70 -6.46
CA ILE A 14 13.09 4.17 -6.58
C ILE A 14 11.71 4.70 -6.20
N VAL A 15 11.67 5.63 -5.23
CA VAL A 15 10.44 6.34 -4.84
C VAL A 15 9.91 7.16 -6.02
N GLY A 16 8.60 7.14 -6.22
CA GLY A 16 7.91 7.81 -7.32
C GLY A 16 7.32 6.84 -8.35
N PRO A 17 6.82 7.36 -9.49
CA PRO A 17 6.19 6.53 -10.51
C PRO A 17 7.17 5.58 -11.17
N LEU A 18 6.66 4.41 -11.57
CA LEU A 18 7.42 3.43 -12.33
C LEU A 18 7.76 3.99 -13.72
N LEU A 19 9.05 4.04 -14.04
CA LEU A 19 9.54 4.54 -15.33
C LEU A 19 10.47 3.52 -16.01
N HIS A 20 10.60 3.61 -17.32
CA HIS A 20 11.64 2.91 -18.05
C HIS A 20 13.01 3.53 -17.76
N ARG A 21 13.82 2.80 -16.98
CA ARG A 21 15.15 3.21 -16.52
C ARG A 21 16.21 2.19 -16.91
N CYS A 22 17.44 2.64 -17.01
CA CYS A 22 18.58 1.74 -17.12
C CYS A 22 18.83 1.03 -15.78
N SER A 23 18.90 -0.30 -15.78
CA SER A 23 19.16 -1.07 -14.55
C SER A 23 20.59 -0.94 -14.00
N HIS A 24 21.47 -0.19 -14.68
CA HIS A 24 22.81 0.12 -14.19
C HIS A 24 22.91 1.53 -13.60
N CYS A 25 22.58 2.56 -14.39
CA CYS A 25 22.74 3.97 -14.01
C CYS A 25 21.43 4.67 -13.59
N GLN A 26 20.29 3.98 -13.63
CA GLN A 26 18.95 4.46 -13.24
C GLN A 26 18.39 5.64 -14.05
N THR A 27 19.13 6.15 -15.04
CA THR A 27 18.68 7.18 -15.97
C THR A 27 17.46 6.70 -16.76
N ALA A 28 16.41 7.52 -16.76
CA ALA A 28 15.23 7.30 -17.59
C ALA A 28 15.50 7.77 -19.03
N GLY A 29 14.90 7.11 -20.02
CA GLY A 29 15.06 7.54 -21.41
C GLY A 29 14.16 6.79 -22.40
N PRO A 30 13.84 7.40 -23.55
CA PRO A 30 12.89 6.83 -24.51
C PRO A 30 13.45 5.64 -25.30
N LYS A 31 14.78 5.52 -25.44
CA LYS A 31 15.43 4.51 -26.30
C LYS A 31 16.36 3.59 -25.51
N LEU A 32 15.82 2.92 -24.48
CA LEU A 32 16.59 1.94 -23.72
C LEU A 32 16.50 0.54 -24.36
N LEU A 33 17.65 -0.09 -24.54
CA LEU A 33 17.80 -1.46 -25.03
C LEU A 33 17.24 -2.44 -24.00
N ARG A 34 16.40 -3.40 -24.44
CA ARG A 34 15.90 -4.46 -23.55
C ARG A 34 16.92 -5.60 -23.47
N CYS A 35 16.98 -6.26 -22.32
CA CYS A 35 17.69 -7.53 -22.23
C CYS A 35 17.02 -8.58 -23.11
N ASN A 36 17.69 -9.05 -24.18
CA ASN A 36 17.12 -10.06 -25.09
C ASN A 36 16.84 -11.42 -24.42
N GLY A 37 17.44 -11.69 -23.25
CA GLY A 37 17.23 -12.94 -22.54
C GLY A 37 15.92 -13.00 -21.76
N CYS A 38 15.69 -12.02 -20.86
CA CYS A 38 14.53 -12.01 -19.96
C CYS A 38 13.42 -11.06 -20.40
N LEU A 39 13.74 -10.08 -21.26
CA LEU A 39 12.88 -9.00 -21.72
C LEU A 39 12.34 -8.05 -20.63
N ALA A 40 12.72 -8.27 -19.36
CA ALA A 40 12.18 -7.58 -18.19
C ALA A 40 12.95 -6.30 -17.81
N VAL A 41 14.25 -6.21 -18.13
CA VAL A 41 15.10 -5.06 -17.76
C VAL A 41 15.64 -4.31 -18.97
N ARG A 42 16.06 -3.06 -18.76
CA ARG A 42 16.46 -2.12 -19.82
C ARG A 42 17.82 -1.47 -19.53
N TYR A 43 18.52 -1.04 -20.59
CA TYR A 43 19.86 -0.45 -20.52
C TYR A 43 20.05 0.70 -21.52
N CYS A 44 20.88 1.69 -21.16
CA CYS A 44 21.29 2.75 -22.08
C CYS A 44 22.17 2.19 -23.22
N SER A 45 23.07 1.26 -22.91
CA SER A 45 24.06 0.72 -23.83
C SER A 45 24.39 -0.74 -23.50
N ARG A 46 25.12 -1.41 -24.41
CA ARG A 46 25.66 -2.75 -24.17
C ARG A 46 26.71 -2.77 -23.05
N GLU A 47 27.39 -1.65 -22.82
CA GLU A 47 28.35 -1.50 -21.72
C GLU A 47 27.64 -1.58 -20.37
N HIS A 48 26.56 -0.82 -20.19
CA HIS A 48 25.74 -0.87 -18.97
C HIS A 48 25.12 -2.26 -18.76
N GLN A 49 24.73 -2.94 -19.84
CA GLN A 49 24.26 -4.33 -19.77
C GLN A 49 25.35 -5.27 -19.24
N THR A 50 26.58 -5.14 -19.76
CA THR A 50 27.74 -5.95 -19.35
C THR A 50 28.13 -5.66 -17.91
N ALA A 51 28.12 -4.40 -17.50
CA ALA A 51 28.42 -3.98 -16.13
C ALA A 51 27.37 -4.48 -15.11
N HIS A 52 26.08 -4.50 -15.48
CA HIS A 52 25.02 -5.03 -14.61
C HIS A 52 24.94 -6.58 -14.61
N TRP A 53 25.56 -7.25 -15.57
CA TRP A 53 25.43 -8.69 -15.77
C TRP A 53 25.73 -9.55 -14.52
N PRO A 54 26.76 -9.28 -13.70
CA PRO A 54 27.02 -10.06 -12.49
C PRO A 54 25.84 -10.09 -11.51
N LYS A 55 25.10 -8.98 -11.39
CA LYS A 55 23.90 -8.88 -10.56
C LYS A 55 22.66 -9.46 -11.25
N HIS A 56 22.54 -9.27 -12.58
CA HIS A 56 21.34 -9.65 -13.32
C HIS A 56 21.27 -11.13 -13.75
N LYS A 57 22.41 -11.80 -13.98
CA LYS A 57 22.48 -13.13 -14.62
C LYS A 57 21.52 -14.16 -14.01
N SER A 58 21.47 -14.22 -12.68
CA SER A 58 20.60 -15.16 -11.96
C SER A 58 19.12 -14.89 -12.23
N ALA A 59 18.68 -13.64 -12.04
CA ALA A 59 17.30 -13.22 -12.32
C ALA A 59 16.93 -13.44 -13.79
N CYS A 60 17.84 -13.08 -14.72
CA CYS A 60 17.64 -13.29 -16.15
C CYS A 60 17.37 -14.76 -16.50
N SER A 61 18.17 -15.68 -15.94
CA SER A 61 18.02 -17.11 -16.17
C SER A 61 16.71 -17.65 -15.59
N LYS A 62 16.32 -17.21 -14.38
CA LYS A 62 15.07 -17.60 -13.72
C LYS A 62 13.86 -17.17 -14.55
N ILE A 63 13.83 -15.93 -15.05
CA ILE A 63 12.75 -15.42 -15.90
C ILE A 63 12.72 -16.17 -17.23
N LYS A 64 13.86 -16.38 -17.89
CA LYS A 64 13.93 -17.13 -19.16
C LYS A 64 13.36 -18.54 -19.01
N LYS A 65 13.71 -19.24 -17.93
CA LYS A 65 13.18 -20.58 -17.62
C LYS A 65 11.67 -20.54 -17.36
N ALA A 66 11.18 -19.57 -16.61
CA ALA A 66 9.75 -19.42 -16.35
C ALA A 66 8.95 -19.13 -17.63
N ARG A 67 9.48 -18.29 -18.53
CA ARG A 67 8.89 -18.04 -19.86
C ARG A 67 8.81 -19.32 -20.70
N ALA A 68 9.90 -20.09 -20.74
CA ALA A 68 9.93 -21.35 -21.48
C ALA A 68 8.92 -22.37 -20.92
N LYS A 69 8.80 -22.47 -19.59
CA LYS A 69 7.78 -23.31 -18.94
C LYS A 69 6.37 -22.85 -19.28
N LEU A 70 6.09 -21.55 -19.19
CA LEU A 70 4.77 -21.01 -19.55
C LEU A 70 4.43 -21.30 -21.03
N ALA A 71 5.40 -21.15 -21.95
CA ALA A 71 5.18 -21.47 -23.37
C ALA A 71 4.93 -22.97 -23.61
N GLN A 72 5.61 -23.84 -22.85
CA GLN A 72 5.35 -25.29 -22.89
C GLN A 72 3.94 -25.63 -22.42
N GLU A 73 3.51 -25.05 -21.30
CA GLU A 73 2.15 -25.27 -20.77
C GLU A 73 1.08 -24.67 -21.67
N ASP A 74 1.32 -23.48 -22.26
CA ASP A 74 0.40 -22.88 -23.25
C ASP A 74 0.21 -23.82 -24.44
N HIS A 75 1.31 -24.38 -24.98
CA HIS A 75 1.24 -25.34 -26.07
C HIS A 75 0.48 -26.62 -25.68
N ALA A 76 0.72 -27.14 -24.46
CA ALA A 76 0.03 -28.33 -23.96
C ALA A 76 -1.48 -28.11 -23.78
N VAL A 77 -1.90 -26.93 -23.32
CA VAL A 77 -3.32 -26.58 -23.16
C VAL A 77 -4.03 -26.36 -24.51
N ARG A 78 -3.33 -25.81 -25.51
CA ARG A 78 -3.88 -25.59 -26.86
C ARG A 78 -4.01 -26.85 -27.70
N ASN A 79 -3.15 -27.85 -27.44
CA ASN A 79 -3.01 -29.05 -28.26
C ASN A 79 -3.17 -30.31 -27.40
N ALA A 80 -4.05 -30.26 -26.41
CA ALA A 80 -4.30 -31.41 -25.56
C ALA A 80 -5.01 -32.49 -26.38
N THR A 81 -4.71 -33.75 -26.10
CA THR A 81 -5.50 -34.86 -26.62
C THR A 81 -6.83 -34.87 -25.86
N GLU A 82 -7.94 -34.77 -26.60
CA GLU A 82 -9.27 -34.78 -25.99
C GLU A 82 -9.56 -36.12 -25.31
N ASP A 83 -10.05 -36.05 -24.08
CA ASP A 83 -10.58 -37.19 -23.34
C ASP A 83 -11.77 -36.74 -22.47
N PHE A 84 -12.34 -37.67 -21.71
CA PHE A 84 -13.51 -37.39 -20.87
C PHE A 84 -13.31 -36.22 -19.87
N MET A 85 -12.08 -35.93 -19.46
CA MET A 85 -11.74 -34.90 -18.47
C MET A 85 -11.00 -33.70 -19.07
N THR A 86 -10.56 -33.80 -20.33
CA THR A 86 -9.61 -32.88 -20.96
C THR A 86 -10.14 -32.40 -22.31
N PRO A 87 -10.40 -31.10 -22.50
CA PRO A 87 -10.76 -30.56 -23.80
C PRO A 87 -9.55 -30.47 -24.74
N ALA A 88 -9.78 -30.56 -26.05
CA ALA A 88 -8.72 -30.43 -27.06
C ALA A 88 -7.97 -29.08 -26.98
N ASN A 89 -8.73 -27.99 -26.78
CA ASN A 89 -8.21 -26.65 -26.55
C ASN A 89 -9.03 -25.94 -25.46
N ALA A 90 -8.49 -25.90 -24.25
CA ALA A 90 -9.20 -25.32 -23.11
C ALA A 90 -9.38 -23.80 -23.23
N PHE A 91 -8.51 -23.09 -23.96
CA PHE A 91 -8.61 -21.63 -24.10
C PHE A 91 -9.89 -21.18 -24.80
N GLU A 92 -10.40 -21.98 -25.74
CA GLU A 92 -11.60 -21.65 -26.52
C GLU A 92 -12.88 -22.14 -25.85
N SER A 93 -12.81 -23.28 -25.15
CA SER A 93 -14.00 -23.98 -24.63
C SER A 93 -14.22 -23.80 -23.13
N HIS A 94 -13.18 -23.46 -22.36
CA HIS A 94 -13.21 -23.49 -20.89
C HIS A 94 -12.68 -22.20 -20.24
N ALA A 95 -12.53 -21.11 -20.98
CA ALA A 95 -12.19 -19.80 -20.40
C ALA A 95 -13.20 -19.42 -19.30
N GLY A 96 -12.71 -18.99 -18.14
CA GLY A 96 -13.50 -18.76 -16.92
C GLY A 96 -13.55 -19.97 -15.98
N HIS A 97 -13.25 -21.17 -16.48
CA HIS A 97 -13.33 -22.44 -15.75
C HIS A 97 -12.01 -23.19 -15.62
N PHE A 98 -10.86 -22.54 -15.91
CA PHE A 98 -9.57 -23.23 -15.98
C PHE A 98 -9.29 -24.05 -14.72
N TRP A 99 -9.58 -23.52 -13.53
CA TRP A 99 -9.29 -24.27 -12.31
C TRP A 99 -10.04 -25.60 -12.15
N LYS A 100 -11.22 -25.74 -12.78
CA LYS A 100 -11.98 -26.99 -12.81
C LYS A 100 -11.34 -28.03 -13.73
N VAL A 101 -10.59 -27.59 -14.74
CA VAL A 101 -9.90 -28.46 -15.70
C VAL A 101 -8.47 -28.75 -15.22
N ILE A 102 -8.23 -29.98 -14.77
CA ILE A 102 -6.99 -30.38 -14.07
C ILE A 102 -5.73 -30.07 -14.88
N ASN A 103 -5.74 -30.34 -16.19
CA ASN A 103 -4.58 -30.14 -17.06
C ASN A 103 -4.20 -28.65 -17.25
N THR A 104 -5.12 -27.71 -17.03
CA THR A 104 -4.82 -26.27 -17.17
C THR A 104 -4.23 -25.65 -15.89
N ARG A 105 -4.25 -26.38 -14.76
CA ARG A 105 -3.71 -25.87 -13.48
C ARG A 105 -2.21 -25.62 -13.55
N ASP A 106 -1.47 -26.43 -14.31
CA ASP A 106 -0.03 -26.26 -14.47
C ASP A 106 0.31 -25.03 -15.31
N TYR A 107 -0.52 -24.70 -16.31
CA TYR A 107 -0.45 -23.43 -17.02
C TYR A 107 -0.68 -22.24 -16.09
N MET A 108 -1.72 -22.28 -15.25
CA MET A 108 -2.01 -21.22 -14.28
C MET A 108 -0.85 -21.02 -13.29
N ARG A 109 -0.32 -22.10 -12.72
CA ARG A 109 0.86 -22.06 -11.84
C ARG A 109 2.12 -21.53 -12.54
N ALA A 110 2.38 -21.96 -13.78
CA ALA A 110 3.52 -21.48 -14.57
C ALA A 110 3.43 -19.97 -14.83
N ARG A 111 2.22 -19.47 -15.10
CA ARG A 111 1.97 -18.05 -15.31
C ARG A 111 2.18 -17.25 -14.03
N MET A 112 1.64 -17.70 -12.90
CA MET A 112 1.87 -17.08 -11.60
C MET A 112 3.37 -17.04 -11.24
N ALA A 113 4.08 -18.14 -11.47
CA ALA A 113 5.51 -18.23 -11.23
C ALA A 113 6.34 -17.27 -12.11
N LEU A 114 5.89 -16.97 -13.33
CA LEU A 114 6.49 -15.94 -14.17
C LEU A 114 6.18 -14.54 -13.63
N ALA A 115 4.92 -14.24 -13.32
CA ALA A 115 4.50 -12.95 -12.78
C ALA A 115 5.29 -12.58 -11.52
N MET A 116 5.41 -13.49 -10.55
CA MET A 116 6.18 -13.27 -9.32
C MET A 116 7.67 -12.96 -9.59
N LYS A 117 8.29 -13.61 -10.58
CA LYS A 117 9.69 -13.33 -10.95
C LYS A 117 9.85 -11.98 -11.67
N LEU A 118 8.82 -11.53 -12.40
CA LEU A 118 8.80 -10.23 -13.03
C LEU A 118 8.66 -9.11 -11.97
N LEU A 119 7.84 -9.31 -10.94
CA LEU A 119 7.66 -8.34 -9.85
C LEU A 119 8.97 -8.07 -9.09
N GLN A 120 9.81 -9.09 -8.91
CA GLN A 120 11.15 -8.96 -8.33
C GLN A 120 12.11 -8.06 -9.12
N GLN A 121 11.79 -7.66 -10.36
CA GLN A 121 12.62 -6.74 -11.13
C GLN A 121 12.28 -5.27 -10.87
N ALA A 122 11.12 -4.96 -10.28
CA ALA A 122 10.67 -3.61 -9.93
C ALA A 122 10.83 -2.57 -11.07
N THR A 123 10.60 -2.98 -12.33
CA THR A 123 10.60 -2.07 -13.47
C THR A 123 9.19 -1.86 -14.00
N LEU A 124 8.93 -0.72 -14.64
CA LEU A 124 7.63 -0.47 -15.29
C LEU A 124 7.21 -1.62 -16.23
N GLY A 125 8.14 -2.12 -17.05
CA GLY A 125 7.83 -3.19 -18.01
C GLY A 125 7.52 -4.52 -17.34
N SER A 126 8.25 -4.88 -16.28
CA SER A 126 8.05 -6.14 -15.57
C SER A 126 6.80 -6.12 -14.70
N VAL A 127 6.49 -5.00 -14.04
CA VAL A 127 5.25 -4.83 -13.26
C VAL A 127 4.04 -4.80 -14.18
N SER A 128 4.09 -4.08 -15.31
CA SER A 128 3.02 -4.08 -16.31
C SER A 128 2.76 -5.49 -16.85
N GLU A 129 3.81 -6.22 -17.21
CA GLU A 129 3.67 -7.59 -17.72
C GLU A 129 3.13 -8.57 -16.67
N ALA A 130 3.55 -8.43 -15.41
CA ALA A 130 3.01 -9.23 -14.31
C ALA A 130 1.52 -8.94 -14.09
N TYR A 131 1.11 -7.68 -14.11
CA TYR A 131 -0.29 -7.27 -14.02
C TYR A 131 -1.13 -7.89 -15.17
N GLU A 132 -0.63 -7.85 -16.40
CA GLU A 132 -1.29 -8.49 -17.56
C GLU A 132 -1.46 -10.00 -17.38
N HIS A 133 -0.44 -10.68 -16.83
CA HIS A 133 -0.56 -12.09 -16.49
C HIS A 133 -1.64 -12.36 -15.43
N MET A 134 -1.70 -11.55 -14.37
CA MET A 134 -2.70 -11.68 -13.30
C MET A 134 -4.11 -11.39 -13.82
N ARG A 135 -4.28 -10.36 -14.64
CA ARG A 135 -5.57 -10.04 -15.29
C ARG A 135 -6.07 -11.19 -16.16
N ASP A 136 -5.21 -11.77 -17.00
CA ASP A 136 -5.62 -12.89 -17.84
C ASP A 136 -5.87 -14.16 -17.01
N MET A 137 -5.20 -14.36 -15.87
CA MET A 137 -5.53 -15.44 -14.95
C MET A 137 -6.92 -15.27 -14.32
N LEU A 138 -7.30 -14.06 -13.90
CA LEU A 138 -8.65 -13.77 -13.39
C LEU A 138 -9.72 -13.97 -14.48
N ARG A 139 -9.42 -13.66 -15.74
CA ARG A 139 -10.31 -13.98 -16.88
C ARG A 139 -10.47 -15.49 -17.07
N LEU A 140 -9.38 -16.25 -16.95
CA LEU A 140 -9.38 -17.71 -17.16
C LEU A 140 -9.99 -18.47 -15.98
N ASN A 141 -9.97 -17.88 -14.78
CA ASN A 141 -10.50 -18.48 -13.56
C ASN A 141 -11.26 -17.42 -12.74
N ARG A 142 -12.57 -17.28 -13.00
CA ARG A 142 -13.39 -16.22 -12.38
C ARG A 142 -13.52 -16.36 -10.86
N SER A 143 -13.50 -17.59 -10.34
CA SER A 143 -13.56 -17.85 -8.90
C SER A 143 -12.24 -17.62 -8.16
N ASP A 144 -11.19 -17.20 -8.86
CA ASP A 144 -9.86 -16.86 -8.31
C ASP A 144 -9.33 -17.84 -7.24
N ASN A 145 -9.33 -19.12 -7.56
CA ASN A 145 -8.85 -20.17 -6.64
C ASN A 145 -7.35 -20.09 -6.31
N MET A 146 -6.62 -19.15 -6.90
CA MET A 146 -5.20 -18.91 -6.61
C MET A 146 -4.96 -17.66 -5.76
N GLY A 147 -6.01 -16.94 -5.35
CA GLY A 147 -5.91 -15.75 -4.50
C GLY A 147 -5.18 -14.58 -5.17
N ILE A 148 -5.35 -14.43 -6.49
CA ILE A 148 -4.67 -13.41 -7.30
C ILE A 148 -5.24 -12.01 -7.00
N ARG A 149 -6.54 -11.94 -6.68
CA ARG A 149 -7.25 -10.68 -6.40
C ARG A 149 -6.63 -9.90 -5.25
N ASP A 150 -5.97 -10.57 -4.31
CA ASP A 150 -5.33 -9.94 -3.15
C ASP A 150 -4.08 -9.13 -3.55
N MET A 151 -3.43 -9.51 -4.66
CA MET A 151 -2.20 -8.87 -5.15
C MET A 151 -2.48 -7.75 -6.17
N VAL A 152 -3.56 -7.89 -6.94
CA VAL A 152 -3.85 -7.02 -8.10
C VAL A 152 -4.01 -5.54 -7.73
N PRO A 153 -4.73 -5.14 -6.67
CA PRO A 153 -4.91 -3.73 -6.31
C PRO A 153 -3.58 -3.01 -6.07
N ALA A 154 -2.65 -3.63 -5.33
CA ALA A 154 -1.33 -3.04 -5.10
C ALA A 154 -0.55 -2.83 -6.41
N LEU A 155 -0.67 -3.76 -7.37
CA LEU A 155 -0.04 -3.61 -8.69
C LEU A 155 -0.68 -2.48 -9.51
N MET A 156 -2.02 -2.34 -9.46
CA MET A 156 -2.73 -1.25 -10.11
C MET A 156 -2.24 0.11 -9.58
N LEU A 157 -2.10 0.27 -8.27
CA LEU A 157 -1.59 1.52 -7.66
C LEU A 157 -0.14 1.84 -8.04
N ARG A 158 0.72 0.82 -8.18
CA ARG A 158 2.10 0.99 -8.69
C ARG A 158 2.15 1.48 -10.14
N LEU A 159 1.15 1.09 -10.93
CA LEU A 159 0.99 1.49 -12.33
C LEU A 159 0.15 2.76 -12.51
N ASP A 160 -0.24 3.40 -11.41
CA ASP A 160 -1.11 4.58 -11.38
C ASP A 160 -2.49 4.35 -12.03
N LEU A 161 -2.97 3.11 -12.04
CA LEU A 161 -4.32 2.69 -12.45
C LEU A 161 -5.31 2.90 -11.29
N ASP A 162 -5.39 4.14 -10.81
CA ASP A 162 -6.02 4.48 -9.53
C ASP A 162 -7.54 4.32 -9.55
N GLN A 163 -8.21 4.72 -10.65
CA GLN A 163 -9.65 4.53 -10.81
C GLN A 163 -9.99 3.04 -10.94
N GLU A 164 -9.21 2.32 -11.75
CA GLU A 164 -9.40 0.90 -11.99
C GLU A 164 -9.14 0.08 -10.72
N CYS A 165 -8.19 0.51 -9.87
CA CYS A 165 -7.98 -0.08 -8.55
C CYS A 165 -9.22 0.03 -7.67
N TYR A 166 -9.82 1.23 -7.61
CA TYR A 166 -11.03 1.45 -6.84
C TYR A 166 -12.19 0.60 -7.36
N ASP A 167 -12.42 0.64 -8.68
CA ASP A 167 -13.48 -0.12 -9.34
C ASP A 167 -13.29 -1.64 -9.10
N PHE A 168 -12.06 -2.14 -9.20
CA PHE A 168 -11.75 -3.56 -8.95
C PHE A 168 -12.09 -3.97 -7.53
N VAL A 169 -11.63 -3.21 -6.54
CA VAL A 169 -11.88 -3.50 -5.11
C VAL A 169 -13.38 -3.44 -4.81
N LYS A 170 -14.05 -2.38 -5.28
CA LYS A 170 -15.50 -2.21 -5.06
C LYS A 170 -16.29 -3.34 -5.71
N TRP A 171 -15.93 -3.76 -6.92
CA TRP A 171 -16.60 -4.86 -7.60
C TRP A 171 -16.51 -6.16 -6.77
N TRP A 172 -15.31 -6.55 -6.34
CA TRP A 172 -15.15 -7.75 -5.51
C TRP A 172 -15.87 -7.69 -4.17
N ALA A 173 -15.93 -6.52 -3.55
CA ALA A 173 -16.61 -6.33 -2.28
C ALA A 173 -18.15 -6.39 -2.41
N THR A 174 -18.70 -6.16 -3.60
CA THR A 174 -20.14 -5.95 -3.81
C THR A 174 -20.79 -6.94 -4.78
N CYS A 175 -20.00 -7.75 -5.51
CA CYS A 175 -20.52 -8.64 -6.56
C CYS A 175 -21.37 -9.80 -6.05
N ASP A 176 -21.18 -10.23 -4.80
CA ASP A 176 -21.84 -11.41 -4.22
C ASP A 176 -22.45 -11.10 -2.82
N PRO A 177 -23.45 -10.20 -2.74
CA PRO A 177 -23.97 -9.72 -1.46
C PRO A 177 -24.73 -10.80 -0.68
N ASP A 178 -25.22 -11.85 -1.35
CA ASP A 178 -26.02 -12.93 -0.79
C ASP A 178 -25.31 -14.29 -0.80
N GLY A 179 -24.07 -14.36 -1.28
CA GLY A 179 -23.29 -15.60 -1.39
C GLY A 179 -23.78 -16.54 -2.48
N ARG A 180 -24.56 -16.05 -3.45
CA ARG A 180 -25.19 -16.85 -4.51
C ARG A 180 -24.64 -16.56 -5.90
N TYR A 181 -23.58 -15.76 -6.02
CA TYR A 181 -22.94 -15.49 -7.30
C TYR A 181 -22.40 -16.77 -7.94
N ASP A 182 -22.92 -17.13 -9.11
CA ASP A 182 -22.47 -18.31 -9.85
C ASP A 182 -21.22 -17.97 -10.68
N TRP A 183 -20.05 -18.23 -10.11
CA TRP A 183 -18.75 -18.09 -10.78
C TRP A 183 -18.64 -18.89 -12.08
N GLY A 184 -19.49 -19.90 -12.28
CA GLY A 184 -19.54 -20.69 -13.49
C GLY A 184 -20.43 -20.12 -14.60
N ASN A 185 -21.28 -19.15 -14.31
CA ASN A 185 -22.18 -18.60 -15.31
C ASN A 185 -21.50 -17.47 -16.10
N MET A 186 -21.04 -17.77 -17.32
CA MET A 186 -20.34 -16.83 -18.22
C MET A 186 -21.16 -15.64 -18.69
N ASP A 187 -22.48 -15.65 -18.50
CA ASP A 187 -23.36 -14.53 -18.82
C ASP A 187 -23.47 -13.50 -17.69
N LEU A 188 -23.03 -13.85 -16.46
CA LEU A 188 -23.04 -12.92 -15.34
C LEU A 188 -21.92 -11.87 -15.45
N PRO A 189 -22.17 -10.61 -15.05
CA PRO A 189 -21.16 -9.55 -15.12
C PRO A 189 -19.92 -9.88 -14.29
N HIS A 190 -18.72 -9.62 -14.81
CA HIS A 190 -17.45 -9.95 -14.15
C HIS A 190 -16.41 -8.85 -14.38
N LEU A 191 -15.99 -8.19 -13.29
CA LEU A 191 -15.07 -7.05 -13.32
C LEU A 191 -15.51 -5.96 -14.30
N ASP A 192 -16.81 -5.69 -14.33
CA ASP A 192 -17.48 -4.78 -15.27
C ASP A 192 -17.79 -3.40 -14.68
N LEU A 193 -17.42 -3.17 -13.41
CA LEU A 193 -17.55 -1.86 -12.77
C LEU A 193 -16.52 -0.89 -13.34
N HIS A 194 -16.98 0.28 -13.77
CA HIS A 194 -16.12 1.33 -14.33
C HIS A 194 -16.57 2.72 -13.88
N GLY A 195 -15.63 3.52 -13.38
CA GLY A 195 -15.86 4.91 -13.02
C GLY A 195 -16.73 5.08 -11.77
N ALA A 196 -16.61 4.18 -10.80
CA ALA A 196 -17.26 4.36 -9.50
C ALA A 196 -16.69 5.59 -8.78
N ASP A 197 -17.49 6.17 -7.90
CA ASP A 197 -17.11 7.40 -7.20
C ASP A 197 -16.07 7.10 -6.11
N VAL A 198 -14.80 7.40 -6.40
CA VAL A 198 -13.68 7.20 -5.46
C VAL A 198 -13.85 8.01 -4.16
N PHE A 199 -14.67 9.06 -4.17
CA PHE A 199 -14.95 9.92 -3.02
C PHE A 199 -16.24 9.57 -2.29
N GLU A 200 -16.95 8.50 -2.69
CA GLU A 200 -18.04 7.96 -1.88
C GLU A 200 -17.50 7.31 -0.60
N LYS A 201 -18.34 7.23 0.44
CA LYS A 201 -17.95 6.58 1.69
C LYS A 201 -17.63 5.11 1.43
N PRO A 202 -16.51 4.56 1.95
CA PRO A 202 -16.08 3.19 1.66
C PRO A 202 -16.86 2.13 2.48
N GLU A 203 -18.16 2.31 2.70
CA GLU A 203 -18.99 1.48 3.57
C GLU A 203 -19.02 0.00 3.13
N PHE A 204 -18.84 -0.27 1.83
CA PHE A 204 -18.73 -1.63 1.29
C PHE A 204 -17.52 -2.41 1.81
N LEU A 205 -16.50 -1.75 2.36
CA LEU A 205 -15.39 -2.40 3.06
C LEU A 205 -15.47 -2.30 4.58
N LEU A 206 -16.45 -1.57 5.14
CA LEU A 206 -16.62 -1.41 6.60
C LEU A 206 -17.62 -2.44 7.13
N VAL A 207 -17.42 -3.70 6.77
CA VAL A 207 -18.27 -4.82 7.15
C VAL A 207 -17.54 -5.73 8.13
N LYS A 208 -18.30 -6.57 8.85
CA LYS A 208 -17.68 -7.58 9.70
C LYS A 208 -16.86 -8.55 8.83
N HIS A 209 -15.58 -8.72 9.17
CA HIS A 209 -14.62 -9.53 8.39
C HIS A 209 -14.29 -8.95 7.01
N SER A 210 -13.90 -7.67 6.97
CA SER A 210 -13.32 -7.03 5.78
C SER A 210 -12.13 -7.79 5.21
N ASP A 211 -11.92 -7.64 3.90
CA ASP A 211 -10.72 -8.16 3.24
C ASP A 211 -9.52 -7.24 3.53
N LEU A 212 -8.44 -7.80 4.09
CA LEU A 212 -7.27 -7.03 4.51
C LEU A 212 -6.61 -6.32 3.32
N ASN A 213 -6.44 -7.01 2.19
CA ASN A 213 -5.72 -6.47 1.03
C ASN A 213 -6.52 -5.36 0.33
N ALA A 214 -7.83 -5.48 0.28
CA ALA A 214 -8.74 -4.42 -0.16
C ALA A 214 -8.63 -3.17 0.72
N LEU A 215 -8.65 -3.33 2.05
CA LEU A 215 -8.47 -2.22 3.01
C LEU A 215 -7.13 -1.52 2.79
N VAL A 216 -6.04 -2.30 2.72
CA VAL A 216 -4.67 -1.80 2.50
C VAL A 216 -4.58 -1.01 1.20
N ALA A 217 -5.17 -1.51 0.11
CA ALA A 217 -5.15 -0.85 -1.18
C ALA A 217 -5.94 0.47 -1.18
N LEU A 218 -7.17 0.48 -0.65
CA LEU A 218 -7.96 1.71 -0.61
C LEU A 218 -7.39 2.73 0.38
N LEU A 219 -6.78 2.28 1.48
CA LEU A 219 -6.07 3.16 2.41
C LEU A 219 -4.90 3.85 1.70
N LEU A 220 -4.06 3.10 0.98
CA LEU A 220 -2.97 3.66 0.18
C LEU A 220 -3.48 4.62 -0.90
N LEU A 221 -4.57 4.28 -1.60
CA LEU A 221 -5.18 5.16 -2.60
C LEU A 221 -5.63 6.49 -1.98
N ASN A 222 -6.35 6.47 -0.86
CA ASN A 222 -6.82 7.68 -0.20
C ASN A 222 -5.64 8.53 0.33
N LEU A 223 -4.61 7.89 0.90
CA LEU A 223 -3.38 8.58 1.32
C LEU A 223 -2.62 9.20 0.15
N LYS A 224 -2.53 8.51 -1.00
CA LYS A 224 -1.93 9.02 -2.23
C LYS A 224 -2.64 10.30 -2.71
N LEU A 225 -3.97 10.29 -2.73
CA LEU A 225 -4.78 11.46 -3.11
C LEU A 225 -4.63 12.61 -2.11
N LEU A 226 -4.59 12.32 -0.81
CA LEU A 226 -4.38 13.32 0.24
C LEU A 226 -3.02 14.03 0.07
N VAL A 227 -1.95 13.26 -0.13
CA VAL A 227 -0.60 13.79 -0.37
C VAL A 227 -0.56 14.67 -1.63
N ASP A 228 -1.24 14.26 -2.71
CA ASP A 228 -1.36 15.08 -3.92
C ASP A 228 -2.06 16.41 -3.64
N ILE A 229 -3.13 16.42 -2.83
CA ILE A 229 -3.81 17.66 -2.40
C ILE A 229 -2.88 18.55 -1.59
N HIS A 230 -2.10 18.00 -0.65
CA HIS A 230 -1.11 18.77 0.11
C HIS A 230 -0.06 19.41 -0.80
N LYS A 231 0.48 18.62 -1.74
CA LYS A 231 1.44 19.12 -2.75
C LYS A 231 0.82 20.24 -3.60
N LEU A 232 -0.44 20.13 -4.01
CA LEU A 232 -1.17 21.19 -4.72
C LEU A 232 -1.33 22.45 -3.85
N LYS A 233 -1.78 22.32 -2.60
CA LYS A 233 -1.98 23.43 -1.66
C LYS A 233 -0.68 24.20 -1.44
N ILE A 234 0.42 23.49 -1.16
CA ILE A 234 1.76 24.08 -0.98
C ILE A 234 2.21 24.78 -2.25
N THR A 235 2.09 24.11 -3.39
CA THR A 235 2.48 24.66 -4.69
C THR A 235 1.73 25.95 -4.99
N ARG A 236 0.40 25.97 -4.83
CA ARG A 236 -0.43 27.17 -5.01
C ARG A 236 -0.02 28.30 -4.06
N LYS A 237 0.26 28.00 -2.79
CA LYS A 237 0.72 28.97 -1.79
C LYS A 237 2.06 29.59 -2.19
N ILE A 238 3.01 28.79 -2.66
CA ILE A 238 4.31 29.27 -3.16
C ILE A 238 4.10 30.12 -4.43
N LEU A 239 3.37 29.60 -5.41
CA LEU A 239 3.15 30.24 -6.70
C LEU A 239 2.40 31.57 -6.59
N SER A 240 1.50 31.72 -5.60
CA SER A 240 0.81 32.98 -5.31
C SER A 240 1.77 34.14 -4.99
N ARG A 241 2.98 33.84 -4.52
CA ARG A 241 4.03 34.81 -4.22
C ARG A 241 4.97 35.07 -5.42
N THR A 242 4.75 34.39 -6.55
CA THR A 242 5.61 34.46 -7.73
C THR A 242 4.90 35.09 -8.93
N ARG A 243 5.66 35.79 -9.78
CA ARG A 243 5.16 36.34 -11.05
C ARG A 243 5.38 35.35 -12.20
N LEU A 244 4.74 34.19 -12.12
CA LEU A 244 4.73 33.19 -13.20
C LEU A 244 3.43 33.27 -14.03
N PRO A 245 3.49 33.19 -15.37
CA PRO A 245 2.32 33.03 -16.22
C PRO A 245 1.47 31.82 -15.82
N THR A 246 0.16 31.90 -16.03
CA THR A 246 -0.81 30.85 -15.66
C THR A 246 -0.48 29.51 -16.29
N GLU A 247 0.03 29.50 -17.53
CA GLU A 247 0.42 28.28 -18.24
C GLU A 247 1.57 27.55 -17.54
N LEU A 248 2.54 28.29 -17.00
CA LEU A 248 3.64 27.70 -16.24
C LEU A 248 3.18 27.23 -14.86
N ARG A 249 2.28 27.97 -14.20
CA ARG A 249 1.68 27.56 -12.92
C ARG A 249 0.95 26.22 -13.07
N ASN A 250 0.11 26.08 -14.09
CA ASN A 250 -0.62 24.84 -14.37
C ASN A 250 0.31 23.66 -14.64
N LYS A 251 1.42 23.88 -15.37
CA LYS A 251 2.43 22.83 -15.60
C LYS A 251 3.13 22.39 -14.31
N ILE A 252 3.43 23.32 -13.41
CA ILE A 252 4.04 23.00 -12.11
C ILE A 252 3.04 22.24 -11.24
N GLU A 253 1.79 22.70 -11.15
CA GLU A 253 0.75 22.02 -10.38
C GLU A 253 0.49 20.58 -10.88
N LEU A 254 0.48 20.36 -12.19
CA LEU A 254 0.36 19.01 -12.77
C LEU A 254 1.60 18.13 -12.54
N ALA A 255 2.79 18.74 -12.36
CA ALA A 255 4.03 18.00 -12.15
C ALA A 255 4.23 17.53 -10.70
N VAL A 256 3.52 18.13 -9.74
CA VAL A 256 3.61 17.76 -8.32
C VAL A 256 2.60 16.70 -7.89
N VAL A 257 1.59 16.41 -8.73
CA VAL A 257 0.61 15.35 -8.47
C VAL A 257 1.01 14.07 -9.17
N ARG A 258 0.79 12.92 -8.52
CA ARG A 258 1.05 11.61 -9.09
C ARG A 258 -0.19 10.97 -9.69
N SER A 259 -1.31 11.01 -8.97
CA SER A 259 -2.51 10.28 -9.37
C SER A 259 -3.16 10.90 -10.61
N PRO A 260 -3.60 10.10 -11.60
CA PRO A 260 -4.45 10.59 -12.68
C PRO A 260 -5.75 11.22 -12.17
N LEU A 261 -6.29 10.76 -11.04
CA LEU A 261 -7.48 11.35 -10.41
C LEU A 261 -7.19 12.77 -9.91
N SER A 262 -6.01 12.99 -9.32
CA SER A 262 -5.56 14.30 -8.83
C SER A 262 -5.39 15.34 -9.93
N THR A 263 -5.23 14.93 -11.20
CA THR A 263 -5.21 15.88 -12.33
C THR A 263 -6.55 16.61 -12.50
N LYS A 264 -7.66 16.00 -12.06
CA LYS A 264 -8.98 16.65 -12.01
C LYS A 264 -9.03 17.63 -10.83
N LEU A 265 -8.51 17.22 -9.68
CA LEU A 265 -8.42 18.05 -8.46
C LEU A 265 -7.58 19.33 -8.69
N GLN A 266 -6.55 19.26 -9.55
CA GLN A 266 -5.76 20.44 -9.93
C GLN A 266 -6.61 21.59 -10.48
N LYS A 267 -7.79 21.31 -11.05
CA LYS A 267 -8.69 22.34 -11.60
C LYS A 267 -9.65 22.91 -10.57
N GLU A 268 -9.72 22.33 -9.38
CA GLU A 268 -10.67 22.72 -8.36
C GLU A 268 -10.26 23.99 -7.61
N ALA A 269 -11.26 24.77 -7.23
CA ALA A 269 -11.09 25.94 -6.38
C ALA A 269 -10.58 25.54 -4.98
N PRO A 270 -9.85 26.41 -4.27
CA PRO A 270 -9.30 26.10 -2.94
C PRO A 270 -10.33 25.56 -1.94
N GLY A 271 -11.55 26.11 -1.92
CA GLY A 271 -12.61 25.63 -1.03
C GLY A 271 -13.09 24.21 -1.34
N SER A 272 -13.17 23.83 -2.62
CA SER A 272 -13.50 22.46 -3.04
C SER A 272 -12.41 21.49 -2.64
N LEU A 273 -11.13 21.86 -2.82
CA LEU A 273 -10.01 21.04 -2.38
C LEU A 273 -10.00 20.79 -0.87
N LEU A 274 -10.35 21.79 -0.06
CA LEU A 274 -10.47 21.62 1.40
C LEU A 274 -11.59 20.64 1.77
N GLN A 275 -12.71 20.66 1.03
CA GLN A 275 -13.79 19.71 1.23
C GLN A 275 -13.34 18.28 0.86
N THR A 276 -12.68 18.12 -0.29
CA THR A 276 -12.13 16.82 -0.73
C THR A 276 -11.06 16.30 0.24
N GLU A 277 -10.20 17.17 0.75
CA GLU A 277 -9.23 16.84 1.82
C GLU A 277 -9.94 16.30 3.07
N SER A 278 -10.98 16.99 3.55
CA SER A 278 -11.76 16.53 4.71
C SER A 278 -12.44 15.19 4.46
N THR A 279 -13.00 14.97 3.27
CA THR A 279 -13.57 13.68 2.87
C THR A 279 -12.52 12.57 2.91
N LEU A 280 -11.36 12.78 2.29
CA LEU A 280 -10.27 11.79 2.29
C LEU A 280 -9.74 11.51 3.70
N MET A 281 -9.58 12.53 4.54
CA MET A 281 -9.18 12.38 5.94
C MET A 281 -10.14 11.48 6.71
N ASN A 282 -11.45 11.67 6.52
CA ASN A 282 -12.46 10.82 7.14
C ASN A 282 -12.39 9.38 6.60
N HIS A 283 -12.19 9.19 5.30
CA HIS A 283 -12.01 7.85 4.71
C HIS A 283 -10.79 7.15 5.28
N ILE A 284 -9.65 7.84 5.38
CA ILE A 284 -8.40 7.29 5.92
C ILE A 284 -8.59 6.85 7.37
N ARG A 285 -9.29 7.64 8.19
CA ARG A 285 -9.60 7.24 9.58
C ARG A 285 -10.47 6.00 9.66
N LEU A 286 -11.54 5.94 8.87
CA LEU A 286 -12.45 4.79 8.84
C LEU A 286 -11.71 3.52 8.37
N LEU A 287 -10.96 3.62 7.27
CA LEU A 287 -10.16 2.52 6.73
C LEU A 287 -9.03 2.11 7.68
N GLY A 288 -8.38 3.07 8.33
CA GLY A 288 -7.32 2.82 9.31
C GLY A 288 -7.83 2.13 10.58
N ALA A 289 -9.00 2.54 11.08
CA ALA A 289 -9.66 1.86 12.19
C ALA A 289 -10.07 0.42 11.80
N ALA A 290 -10.70 0.24 10.65
CA ALA A 290 -11.06 -1.09 10.13
C ALA A 290 -9.83 -1.98 9.89
N LEU A 291 -8.71 -1.39 9.45
CA LEU A 291 -7.43 -2.08 9.31
C LEU A 291 -6.91 -2.57 10.66
N ASN A 292 -6.93 -1.72 11.68
CA ASN A 292 -6.49 -2.11 13.03
C ASN A 292 -7.37 -3.21 13.64
N GLU A 293 -8.69 -3.15 13.41
CA GLU A 293 -9.63 -4.20 13.84
C GLU A 293 -9.41 -5.52 13.08
N THR A 294 -9.11 -5.45 11.78
CA THR A 294 -8.88 -6.63 10.93
C THR A 294 -7.53 -7.27 11.21
N ASN A 295 -6.48 -6.46 11.33
CA ASN A 295 -5.11 -6.90 11.62
C ASN A 295 -4.29 -5.79 12.27
N GLY A 296 -4.27 -5.75 13.60
CA GLY A 296 -3.55 -4.74 14.38
C GLY A 296 -2.01 -4.75 14.22
N GLN A 297 -1.44 -5.78 13.60
CA GLN A 297 0.01 -5.91 13.38
C GLN A 297 0.48 -5.29 12.05
N PHE A 298 -0.45 -4.94 11.15
CA PHE A 298 -0.10 -4.45 9.82
C PHE A 298 0.74 -3.18 9.86
N MET A 299 0.32 -2.17 10.63
CA MET A 299 1.03 -0.88 10.67
C MET A 299 2.44 -1.00 11.26
N PHE A 300 2.63 -1.87 12.26
CA PHE A 300 3.95 -2.20 12.80
C PHE A 300 4.89 -2.72 11.72
N ASN A 301 4.42 -3.70 10.94
CA ASN A 301 5.17 -4.32 9.86
C ASN A 301 5.24 -3.44 8.59
N LEU A 302 4.43 -2.39 8.48
CA LEU A 302 4.62 -1.37 7.45
C LEU A 302 5.83 -0.47 7.77
N PHE A 303 6.06 -0.15 9.05
CA PHE A 303 7.21 0.63 9.48
C PHE A 303 8.48 -0.20 9.61
N ASP A 304 8.37 -1.45 10.05
CA ASP A 304 9.47 -2.41 10.14
C ASP A 304 9.13 -3.72 9.41
N PRO A 305 9.34 -3.77 8.08
CA PRO A 305 8.82 -4.85 7.23
C PRO A 305 9.74 -6.06 7.09
N ASP A 306 10.97 -6.03 7.63
CA ASP A 306 11.99 -7.02 7.28
C ASP A 306 11.54 -8.45 7.61
N GLU A 307 10.94 -8.68 8.78
CA GLU A 307 10.46 -10.00 9.19
C GLU A 307 9.33 -10.50 8.26
N ALA A 308 8.30 -9.68 8.05
CA ALA A 308 7.18 -9.99 7.18
C ALA A 308 7.62 -10.29 5.72
N LEU A 309 8.55 -9.49 5.18
CA LEU A 309 9.06 -9.63 3.81
C LEU A 309 9.96 -10.86 3.63
N CYS A 310 10.60 -11.35 4.70
CA CYS A 310 11.42 -12.57 4.68
C CYS A 310 10.60 -13.86 4.81
N SER A 311 9.36 -13.76 5.30
CA SER A 311 8.55 -14.93 5.63
C SER A 311 8.09 -15.70 4.37
N MET A 312 7.69 -16.96 4.55
CA MET A 312 7.07 -17.76 3.49
C MET A 312 5.84 -18.48 4.03
N PRO A 313 4.72 -17.76 4.24
CA PRO A 313 3.49 -18.38 4.72
C PRO A 313 2.96 -19.35 3.67
N GLU A 314 2.71 -20.61 4.05
CA GLU A 314 2.09 -21.61 3.17
C GLU A 314 0.57 -21.42 3.07
N ALA A 315 -0.02 -20.95 4.17
CA ALA A 315 -1.43 -20.62 4.32
C ALA A 315 -1.58 -19.59 5.43
N TYR A 316 -2.73 -18.94 5.49
CA TYR A 316 -3.08 -18.01 6.57
C TYR A 316 -4.53 -18.18 6.98
N SER A 317 -4.87 -17.60 8.13
CA SER A 317 -6.25 -17.39 8.58
C SER A 317 -6.48 -15.90 8.76
N ARG A 318 -7.74 -15.46 8.71
CA ARG A 318 -8.09 -14.05 8.88
C ARG A 318 -7.59 -13.52 10.23
N GLY A 319 -6.95 -12.35 10.20
CA GLY A 319 -6.32 -11.68 11.34
C GLY A 319 -5.00 -12.31 11.78
N SER A 320 -4.51 -13.36 11.13
CA SER A 320 -3.26 -14.01 11.52
C SER A 320 -2.04 -13.20 11.08
N TRP A 321 -0.90 -13.49 11.69
CA TRP A 321 0.37 -12.87 11.31
C TRP A 321 0.74 -13.23 9.87
N GLU A 322 0.47 -14.45 9.42
CA GLU A 322 0.72 -14.92 8.06
C GLU A 322 -0.10 -14.14 7.01
N GLU A 323 -1.34 -13.76 7.33
CA GLU A 323 -2.18 -12.93 6.44
C GLU A 323 -1.56 -11.54 6.28
N MET A 324 -1.12 -10.94 7.40
CA MET A 324 -0.40 -9.67 7.41
C MET A 324 0.89 -9.77 6.59
N ALA A 325 1.69 -10.80 6.82
CA ALA A 325 2.97 -10.95 6.14
C ALA A 325 2.78 -11.13 4.62
N TYR A 326 1.78 -11.90 4.21
CA TYR A 326 1.37 -12.01 2.80
C TYR A 326 0.97 -10.64 2.23
N SER A 327 0.16 -9.87 2.96
CA SER A 327 -0.26 -8.53 2.53
C SER A 327 0.92 -7.56 2.38
N ILE A 328 1.87 -7.56 3.33
CA ILE A 328 3.09 -6.75 3.26
C ILE A 328 3.96 -7.15 2.05
N GLN A 329 4.17 -8.45 1.80
CA GLN A 329 4.95 -8.93 0.66
C GLN A 329 4.43 -8.43 -0.69
N HIS A 330 3.12 -8.29 -0.83
CA HIS A 330 2.49 -7.93 -2.09
C HIS A 330 2.17 -6.45 -2.22
N SER A 331 2.08 -5.72 -1.10
CA SER A 331 1.73 -4.29 -1.10
C SER A 331 2.90 -3.35 -0.79
N TYR A 332 3.95 -3.78 -0.08
CA TYR A 332 4.99 -2.88 0.44
C TYR A 332 5.68 -2.04 -0.64
N ALA A 333 5.93 -2.62 -1.82
CA ALA A 333 6.51 -1.87 -2.94
C ALA A 333 5.60 -0.70 -3.37
N ALA A 334 4.27 -0.86 -3.32
CA ALA A 334 3.33 0.21 -3.64
C ALA A 334 3.39 1.34 -2.61
N TRP A 335 3.46 1.01 -1.33
CA TRP A 335 3.64 1.98 -0.24
C TRP A 335 4.95 2.75 -0.39
N TRP A 336 6.05 2.05 -0.60
CA TRP A 336 7.38 2.63 -0.76
C TRP A 336 7.49 3.53 -1.99
N GLU A 337 6.95 3.08 -3.13
CA GLU A 337 6.96 3.86 -4.37
C GLU A 337 6.08 5.11 -4.27
N THR A 338 5.08 5.15 -3.38
CA THR A 338 4.15 6.29 -3.24
C THR A 338 4.75 7.41 -2.39
N GLU A 339 5.50 8.29 -3.07
CA GLU A 339 6.18 9.45 -2.48
C GLU A 339 5.28 10.28 -1.55
N GLY A 340 5.75 10.49 -0.31
CA GLY A 340 5.11 11.32 0.71
C GLY A 340 4.15 10.57 1.63
N VAL A 341 3.63 9.39 1.26
CA VAL A 341 2.69 8.64 2.10
C VAL A 341 3.36 8.12 3.37
N LEU A 342 4.50 7.45 3.24
CA LEU A 342 5.24 6.97 4.42
C LEU A 342 5.77 8.11 5.28
N ASP A 343 6.09 9.26 4.68
CA ASP A 343 6.56 10.44 5.42
C ASP A 343 5.42 11.06 6.24
N LEU A 344 4.23 11.16 5.66
CA LEU A 344 3.02 11.62 6.37
C LEU A 344 2.69 10.70 7.55
N LEU A 345 2.73 9.38 7.35
CA LEU A 345 2.45 8.41 8.41
C LEU A 345 3.52 8.41 9.51
N LYS A 346 4.80 8.61 9.15
CA LYS A 346 5.88 8.79 10.13
C LYS A 346 5.71 10.08 10.92
N ASP A 347 5.30 11.19 10.28
CA ASP A 347 5.04 12.45 10.97
C ASP A 347 3.88 12.31 11.97
N ALA A 348 2.80 11.62 11.60
CA ALA A 348 1.70 11.30 12.51
C ALA A 348 2.18 10.43 13.69
N ARG A 349 3.01 9.41 13.43
CA ARG A 349 3.62 8.57 14.46
C ARG A 349 4.52 9.39 15.41
N MET A 350 5.32 10.31 14.89
CA MET A 350 6.17 11.19 15.70
C MET A 350 5.34 12.14 16.56
N CYS A 351 4.25 12.70 16.03
CA CYS A 351 3.32 13.51 16.81
C CYS A 351 2.69 12.70 17.93
N ALA A 352 2.21 11.48 17.62
CA ALA A 352 1.64 10.58 18.61
C ALA A 352 2.64 10.18 19.71
N ALA A 353 3.88 9.89 19.35
CA ALA A 353 4.94 9.58 20.32
C ALA A 353 5.16 10.78 21.26
N ARG A 354 5.43 11.97 20.70
CA ARG A 354 5.74 13.18 21.48
C ARG A 354 4.64 13.54 22.49
N ASP A 355 3.38 13.41 22.10
CA ASP A 355 2.25 13.73 23.00
C ASP A 355 1.92 12.61 23.98
N SER A 356 2.44 11.40 23.76
CA SER A 356 2.27 10.28 24.69
C SER A 356 3.46 10.12 25.64
N GLU A 357 4.54 10.89 25.51
CA GLU A 357 5.77 10.73 26.33
C GLU A 357 5.47 10.84 27.82
N ASP A 358 4.71 11.86 28.21
CA ASP A 358 4.41 12.16 29.62
C ASP A 358 3.39 11.14 30.19
N GLU A 359 2.49 10.59 29.35
CA GLU A 359 1.54 9.51 29.73
C GLU A 359 2.25 8.19 30.11
N ILE A 360 3.47 7.94 29.64
CA ILE A 360 4.13 6.64 29.83
C ILE A 360 4.47 6.39 31.31
N GLU A 361 4.92 7.42 32.02
CA GLU A 361 5.30 7.30 33.43
C GLU A 361 4.07 6.92 34.28
N ASP A 362 2.96 7.63 34.10
CA ASP A 362 1.69 7.35 34.77
C ASP A 362 1.17 5.94 34.46
N ILE A 363 1.20 5.53 33.19
CA ILE A 363 0.72 4.20 32.77
C ILE A 363 1.55 3.10 33.44
N MET A 364 2.87 3.25 33.50
CA MET A 364 3.77 2.27 34.11
C MET A 364 3.57 2.15 35.63
N ASP A 365 3.12 3.22 36.27
CA ASP A 365 2.84 3.26 37.70
C ASP A 365 1.47 2.69 38.10
N THR A 366 0.57 2.50 37.14
CA THR A 366 -0.72 1.85 37.41
C THR A 366 -0.58 0.38 37.85
N ASP A 367 -1.36 -0.01 38.85
CA ASP A 367 -1.44 -1.40 39.32
C ASP A 367 -1.87 -2.38 38.22
N THR A 368 -2.65 -1.90 37.24
CA THR A 368 -3.11 -2.69 36.09
C THR A 368 -1.94 -3.05 35.16
N PHE A 369 -1.00 -2.13 34.95
CA PHE A 369 0.21 -2.40 34.18
C PHE A 369 1.16 -3.34 34.93
N ARG A 370 1.36 -3.09 36.23
CA ARG A 370 2.24 -3.90 37.10
C ARG A 370 1.77 -5.34 37.31
N SER A 371 0.46 -5.60 37.24
CA SER A 371 -0.12 -6.94 37.45
C SER A 371 -0.31 -7.78 36.17
N SER A 372 -0.09 -7.20 34.99
CA SER A 372 -0.29 -7.85 33.69
C SER A 372 1.06 -8.25 33.03
N ALA A 373 1.12 -8.34 31.69
CA ALA A 373 2.38 -8.56 30.96
C ALA A 373 3.32 -7.32 30.97
N GLY A 374 2.88 -6.21 31.58
CA GLY A 374 3.59 -4.94 31.70
C GLY A 374 4.98 -4.98 32.38
N PRO A 375 5.28 -5.82 33.39
CA PRO A 375 6.57 -5.82 34.09
C PRO A 375 7.80 -6.12 33.22
N ASN A 376 7.60 -6.76 32.06
CA ASN A 376 8.69 -7.12 31.15
C ASN A 376 8.91 -6.08 30.03
N ARG A 377 8.07 -5.03 29.94
CA ARG A 377 8.13 -4.01 28.88
C ARG A 377 8.85 -2.77 29.37
N THR A 378 9.71 -2.21 28.54
CA THR A 378 10.35 -0.91 28.79
C THR A 378 9.42 0.25 28.40
N ALA A 379 9.60 1.41 29.04
CA ALA A 379 8.93 2.67 28.67
C ALA A 379 9.02 2.95 27.16
N LYS A 380 10.20 2.70 26.59
CA LYS A 380 10.48 2.86 25.16
C LYS A 380 9.63 1.94 24.29
N GLU A 381 9.52 0.66 24.62
CA GLU A 381 8.69 -0.29 23.87
C GLU A 381 7.20 0.06 23.99
N LEU A 382 6.75 0.56 25.13
CA LEU A 382 5.37 1.02 25.31
C LEU A 382 5.08 2.25 24.45
N LEU A 383 5.98 3.23 24.46
CA LEU A 383 5.89 4.43 23.62
C LEU A 383 5.91 4.08 22.13
N GLU A 384 6.75 3.14 21.71
CA GLU A 384 6.79 2.65 20.33
C GLU A 384 5.44 2.07 19.90
N ASP A 385 4.79 1.25 20.73
CA ASP A 385 3.46 0.71 20.45
C ASP A 385 2.38 1.79 20.41
N MET A 386 2.35 2.67 21.42
CA MET A 386 1.37 3.75 21.49
C MET A 386 1.49 4.68 20.29
N SER A 387 2.72 4.99 19.86
CA SER A 387 2.98 5.82 18.69
C SER A 387 2.36 5.27 17.41
N VAL A 388 2.36 3.94 17.24
CA VAL A 388 1.78 3.27 16.07
C VAL A 388 0.25 3.19 16.19
N ASN A 389 -0.25 2.79 17.36
CA ASN A 389 -1.68 2.61 17.59
C ASN A 389 -2.48 3.91 17.50
N ARG A 390 -1.84 5.06 17.77
CA ARG A 390 -2.48 6.38 17.77
C ARG A 390 -2.36 7.16 16.45
N ILE A 391 -1.69 6.64 15.42
CA ILE A 391 -1.42 7.34 14.14
C ILE A 391 -2.68 7.99 13.56
N TRP A 392 -3.81 7.29 13.55
CA TRP A 392 -5.05 7.79 12.94
C TRP A 392 -5.66 8.98 13.69
N GLY A 393 -5.41 9.09 15.00
CA GLY A 393 -5.78 10.24 15.81
C GLY A 393 -4.90 11.47 15.54
N TYR A 394 -3.64 11.26 15.18
CA TYR A 394 -2.65 12.33 14.94
C TYR A 394 -2.49 12.71 13.46
N LEU A 395 -3.32 12.14 12.57
CA LEU A 395 -3.22 12.40 11.13
C LEU A 395 -3.53 13.87 10.76
N ASP A 396 -4.42 14.56 11.49
CA ASP A 396 -4.70 15.99 11.24
C ASP A 396 -3.44 16.83 11.41
N TYR A 397 -2.73 16.63 12.52
CA TYR A 397 -1.49 17.34 12.81
C TYR A 397 -0.42 17.07 11.75
N ALA A 398 -0.28 15.82 11.30
CA ALA A 398 0.64 15.48 10.23
C ALA A 398 0.25 16.15 8.89
N ALA A 399 -1.05 16.21 8.58
CA ALA A 399 -1.55 16.87 7.38
C ALA A 399 -1.32 18.40 7.43
N GLU A 400 -1.54 19.02 8.57
CA GLU A 400 -1.27 20.43 8.81
C GLU A 400 0.23 20.75 8.71
N ASN A 401 1.06 19.92 9.33
CA ASN A 401 2.52 19.99 9.24
C ASN A 401 3.02 19.90 7.80
N ALA A 402 2.46 18.97 7.01
CA ALA A 402 2.81 18.81 5.60
C ALA A 402 2.56 20.09 4.80
N CYS A 403 1.50 20.84 5.13
CA CYS A 403 1.14 22.09 4.46
C CYS A 403 1.80 23.36 5.07
N TYR A 404 2.58 23.21 6.14
CA TYR A 404 3.16 24.31 6.89
C TYR A 404 4.46 24.82 6.25
N LEU A 405 4.58 26.15 6.10
CA LEU A 405 5.72 26.81 5.45
C LEU A 405 6.54 27.70 6.39
N GLY A 406 6.24 27.68 7.70
CA GLY A 406 6.97 28.45 8.70
C GLY A 406 8.14 27.66 9.32
N PRO A 407 8.74 28.17 10.40
CA PRO A 407 9.81 27.49 11.14
C PRO A 407 9.35 26.16 11.73
N TRP A 408 10.19 25.13 11.72
CA TRP A 408 9.83 23.80 12.22
C TRP A 408 9.32 23.81 13.67
N SER A 409 9.91 24.64 14.54
CA SER A 409 9.53 24.81 15.95
C SER A 409 8.13 25.41 16.16
N GLU A 410 7.53 25.98 15.11
CA GLU A 410 6.23 26.66 15.15
C GLU A 410 5.17 25.94 14.33
N ARG A 411 5.41 24.66 14.03
CA ARG A 411 4.43 23.80 13.37
C ARG A 411 3.19 23.62 14.25
N PRO A 412 2.00 23.44 13.64
CA PRO A 412 0.76 23.24 14.40
C PRO A 412 0.85 22.11 15.43
N SER A 413 1.51 20.99 15.09
CA SER A 413 1.72 19.89 16.03
C SER A 413 2.60 20.28 17.22
N GLU A 414 3.66 21.07 17.02
CA GLU A 414 4.57 21.51 18.09
C GLU A 414 3.86 22.50 19.03
N GLN A 415 3.03 23.38 18.46
CA GLN A 415 2.21 24.30 19.23
C GLN A 415 1.18 23.54 20.06
N HIS A 416 0.54 22.52 19.49
CA HIS A 416 -0.39 21.65 20.22
C HIS A 416 0.29 20.93 21.38
N THR A 417 1.43 20.28 21.14
CA THR A 417 2.21 19.60 22.18
C THR A 417 2.57 20.54 23.32
N ARG A 418 3.07 21.76 23.01
CA ARG A 418 3.41 22.73 24.05
C ARG A 418 2.21 23.09 24.90
N VAL A 419 1.06 23.37 24.28
CA VAL A 419 -0.19 23.67 25.01
C VAL A 419 -0.64 22.47 25.84
N ASN A 420 -0.49 21.24 25.32
CA ASN A 420 -0.86 20.05 26.05
C ASN A 420 0.03 19.87 27.29
N LYS A 421 1.35 20.00 27.16
CA LYS A 421 2.30 19.96 28.28
C LYS A 421 2.04 21.07 29.31
N GLU A 422 1.72 22.29 28.86
CA GLU A 422 1.36 23.40 29.75
C GLU A 422 0.04 23.16 30.51
N ASN A 423 -0.90 22.40 29.94
CA ASN A 423 -2.13 22.03 30.62
C ASN A 423 -1.92 20.85 31.58
N TRP A 424 -1.08 19.89 31.19
CA TRP A 424 -0.67 18.76 32.03
C TRP A 424 0.04 19.23 33.30
N ALA A 425 1.07 20.08 33.17
CA ALA A 425 1.77 20.63 34.32
C ALA A 425 0.85 21.43 35.26
N ARG A 426 -0.17 22.11 34.71
CA ARG A 426 -1.16 22.82 35.52
C ARG A 426 -2.08 21.86 36.29
N ALA A 427 -2.45 20.73 35.69
CA ALA A 427 -3.26 19.73 36.36
C ALA A 427 -2.47 19.05 37.49
N GLU A 428 -1.18 18.77 37.30
CA GLU A 428 -0.30 18.25 38.36
C GLU A 428 -0.16 19.26 39.52
N GLU A 429 0.02 20.56 39.21
CA GLU A 429 0.05 21.63 40.22
C GLU A 429 -1.28 21.73 40.99
N GLU A 430 -2.43 21.63 40.30
CA GLU A 430 -3.76 21.64 40.93
C GLU A 430 -3.99 20.41 41.82
N ASP A 431 -3.58 19.22 41.38
CA ASP A 431 -3.66 17.99 42.19
C ASP A 431 -2.76 18.12 43.43
N ASP A 432 -1.50 18.52 43.27
CA ASP A 432 -0.55 18.70 44.39
C ASP A 432 -1.02 19.74 45.41
N GLU A 433 -1.67 20.83 44.97
CA GLU A 433 -2.30 21.82 45.86
C GLU A 433 -3.49 21.22 46.63
N GLU A 434 -4.36 20.42 45.99
CA GLU A 434 -5.49 19.73 46.62
C GLU A 434 -5.03 18.69 47.67
N TRP A 435 -3.95 17.95 47.40
CA TRP A 435 -3.35 17.02 48.37
C TRP A 435 -2.64 17.74 49.54
N SER A 436 -2.15 18.96 49.32
CA SER A 436 -1.50 19.75 50.38
C SER A 436 -2.48 20.39 51.37
N ASP A 437 -3.67 20.77 50.89
CA ASP A 437 -4.74 21.32 51.74
C ASP A 437 -5.41 20.23 52.61
N ASP A 438 -5.42 18.97 52.14
CA ASP A 438 -5.95 17.81 52.90
C ASP A 438 -5.01 17.32 54.02
N GLU A 439 -3.70 17.57 53.94
CA GLU A 439 -2.75 17.26 55.03
C GLU A 439 -2.82 18.26 56.19
N ASP A 440 -3.30 19.49 55.94
CA ASP A 440 -3.41 20.56 56.94
C ASP A 440 -4.74 20.53 57.75
N GLU A 441 -5.72 19.69 57.38
CA GLU A 441 -6.97 19.49 58.15
C GLU A 441 -6.94 18.32 59.17
N VAL A 442 -5.79 17.65 59.38
CA VAL A 442 -5.63 16.64 60.45
C VAL A 442 -4.70 17.13 61.57
N VAL A 443 -4.96 18.33 62.09
CA VAL A 443 -4.54 18.69 63.45
C VAL A 443 -5.67 19.48 64.12
N ILE A 444 -6.44 18.81 64.98
CA ILE A 444 -6.83 19.19 66.35
C ILE A 444 -7.58 18.03 67.03
#